data_AF-A0A3N1KW80-F1
#
_entry.id   AF-A0A3N1KW80-F1
#
_cell.length_a   1.000
_cell.length_b   1.000
_cell.length_c   1.000
_cell.angle_alpha   90.00
_cell.angle_beta   90.00
_cell.angle_gamma   90.00
#
_symmetry.space_group_name_H-M   'P 1'
#
loop_
_entity.id
_entity.type
_entity.pdbx_description
1 polymer ?
#
loop_
_entity_poly.entity_id
_entity_poly.type
_entity_poly.pdbx_seq_one_letter_code
_entity_poly.pdbx_strand_id
1 'polypeptide(L)'
;MKWMQVSMAAALGLVLAGCQDETTQPVLVPTKSTLEQGQAALRLGDFENAAKMCREATGESNPSPWAFSCLSDAERGLGNKPASEQALQGYLERVPTDVPRRHALARLYLEDGRFPQAQIHLDRVSQLGLATADTFFLVAEIFRLQGNCQAALGNYRQSLRIDPNYGPAHEGQDRARREICPRPAPVRRPPPTPPVAAPAPAAAPAPAAAPAAAPAAAPAATTAPAR
;
A
#
# COMPACT_ATOMS: atom_id res chain seq x y z
N MET A 1 -24.06 -90.01 -32.40
CA MET A 1 -25.21 -89.26 -32.95
C MET A 1 -24.79 -87.81 -33.12
N LYS A 2 -24.96 -87.10 -34.22
CA LYS A 2 -25.27 -87.36 -35.62
C LYS A 2 -25.24 -85.92 -36.23
N TRP A 3 -24.30 -85.66 -37.15
CA TRP A 3 -24.33 -84.66 -38.26
C TRP A 3 -24.21 -83.13 -38.01
N MET A 4 -23.14 -82.59 -38.61
CA MET A 4 -23.11 -81.32 -39.35
C MET A 4 -24.36 -81.10 -40.22
N GLN A 5 -24.80 -79.84 -40.34
CA GLN A 5 -25.26 -79.29 -41.62
C GLN A 5 -24.90 -77.80 -41.74
N VAL A 6 -24.15 -77.53 -42.81
CA VAL A 6 -23.98 -76.24 -43.47
C VAL A 6 -25.27 -75.94 -44.23
N SER A 7 -25.77 -74.71 -44.21
CA SER A 7 -26.59 -74.18 -45.30
C SER A 7 -26.40 -72.67 -45.46
N MET A 8 -25.92 -72.37 -46.65
CA MET A 8 -25.67 -71.10 -47.30
C MET A 8 -26.99 -70.57 -47.86
N ALA A 9 -27.33 -69.31 -47.61
CA ALA A 9 -28.35 -68.59 -48.38
C ALA A 9 -27.93 -67.13 -48.53
N ALA A 10 -27.45 -66.81 -49.73
CA ALA A 10 -27.25 -65.47 -50.21
C ALA A 10 -28.62 -64.82 -50.47
N ALA A 11 -28.82 -63.60 -49.97
CA ALA A 11 -29.85 -62.70 -50.45
C ALA A 11 -29.20 -61.35 -50.78
N LEU A 12 -28.97 -61.15 -52.07
CA LEU A 12 -28.63 -59.89 -52.71
C LEU A 12 -29.80 -58.91 -52.48
N GLY A 13 -29.58 -57.85 -51.73
CA GLY A 13 -30.52 -56.75 -51.55
C GLY A 13 -29.85 -55.43 -51.92
N LEU A 14 -29.88 -55.10 -53.21
CA LEU A 14 -29.42 -53.83 -53.76
C LEU A 14 -30.52 -52.78 -53.49
N VAL A 15 -30.29 -51.85 -52.55
CA VAL A 15 -31.09 -50.61 -52.43
C VAL A 15 -30.14 -49.43 -52.54
N LEU A 16 -30.18 -48.80 -53.71
CA LEU A 16 -29.68 -47.46 -53.98
C LEU A 16 -30.75 -46.46 -53.53
N ALA A 17 -30.39 -45.51 -52.66
CA ALA A 17 -30.80 -44.09 -52.68
C ALA A 17 -30.81 -43.49 -51.27
N GLY A 18 -29.97 -42.46 -51.05
CA GLY A 18 -30.09 -41.40 -50.03
C GLY A 18 -30.05 -41.87 -48.57
N CYS A 19 -29.11 -41.46 -47.73
CA CYS A 19 -28.52 -40.14 -47.58
C CYS A 19 -27.02 -40.30 -47.29
N GLN A 20 -26.24 -39.35 -47.78
CA GLN A 20 -24.92 -39.09 -47.21
C GLN A 20 -25.16 -38.71 -45.75
N ASP A 21 -24.90 -39.63 -44.82
CA ASP A 21 -24.68 -39.24 -43.44
C ASP A 21 -23.42 -38.37 -43.47
N GLU A 22 -23.66 -37.06 -43.50
CA GLU A 22 -22.65 -36.05 -43.18
C GLU A 22 -21.88 -36.57 -41.98
N THR A 23 -20.59 -36.81 -42.19
CA THR A 23 -19.59 -36.89 -41.14
C THR A 23 -19.63 -35.58 -40.38
N THR A 24 -20.62 -35.45 -39.50
CA THR A 24 -20.66 -34.44 -38.47
C THR A 24 -19.60 -34.91 -37.49
N GLN A 25 -18.34 -34.61 -37.80
CA GLN A 25 -17.36 -34.47 -36.75
C GLN A 25 -18.04 -33.58 -35.71
N PRO A 26 -18.10 -33.98 -34.42
CA PRO A 26 -18.62 -33.08 -33.42
C PRO A 26 -17.81 -31.79 -33.58
N VAL A 27 -18.46 -30.73 -34.05
CA VAL A 27 -17.88 -29.40 -33.95
C VAL A 27 -17.61 -29.29 -32.48
N LEU A 28 -16.33 -29.34 -32.11
CA LEU A 28 -15.88 -29.12 -30.76
C LEU A 28 -16.21 -27.65 -30.50
N VAL A 29 -17.49 -27.38 -30.17
CA VAL A 29 -17.86 -26.16 -29.49
C VAL A 29 -16.94 -26.19 -28.29
N PRO A 30 -16.01 -25.24 -28.12
CA PRO A 30 -15.19 -25.23 -26.93
C PRO A 30 -16.17 -25.13 -25.78
N THR A 31 -16.42 -26.25 -25.10
CA THR A 31 -17.12 -26.26 -23.83
C THR A 31 -16.33 -25.31 -22.98
N LYS A 32 -16.93 -24.17 -22.61
CA LYS A 32 -16.25 -23.13 -21.83
C LYS A 32 -15.44 -23.80 -20.75
N SER A 33 -14.16 -23.47 -20.66
CA SER A 33 -13.28 -24.05 -19.64
C SER A 33 -13.96 -23.91 -18.28
N THR A 34 -13.81 -24.89 -17.39
CA THR A 34 -14.40 -24.84 -16.04
C THR A 34 -14.03 -23.54 -15.32
N LEU A 35 -12.83 -23.01 -15.59
CA LEU A 35 -12.41 -21.68 -15.15
C LEU A 35 -13.29 -20.54 -15.70
N GLU A 36 -13.58 -20.54 -17.00
CA GLU A 36 -14.41 -19.50 -17.63
C GLU A 36 -15.85 -19.51 -17.08
N GLN A 37 -16.37 -20.69 -16.73
CA GLN A 37 -17.66 -20.84 -16.08
C GLN A 37 -17.63 -20.25 -14.66
N GLY A 38 -16.60 -20.56 -13.87
CA GLY A 38 -16.41 -19.98 -12.54
C GLY A 38 -16.26 -18.45 -12.58
N GLN A 39 -15.50 -17.92 -13.52
CA GLN A 39 -15.36 -16.48 -13.73
C GLN A 39 -16.67 -15.82 -14.18
N ALA A 40 -17.48 -16.51 -14.98
CA ALA A 40 -18.80 -16.02 -15.36
C ALA A 40 -19.73 -15.95 -14.14
N ALA A 41 -19.73 -16.99 -13.28
CA ALA A 41 -20.49 -17.00 -12.04
C ALA A 41 -20.06 -15.87 -11.08
N LEU A 42 -18.75 -15.59 -10.97
CA LEU A 42 -18.24 -14.45 -10.19
C LEU A 42 -18.82 -13.11 -10.66
N ARG A 43 -18.89 -12.89 -11.98
CA ARG A 43 -19.46 -11.65 -12.53
C ARG A 43 -20.96 -11.51 -12.25
N LEU A 44 -21.65 -12.63 -12.05
CA LEU A 44 -23.07 -12.68 -11.69
C LEU A 44 -23.30 -12.58 -10.17
N GLY A 45 -22.23 -12.61 -9.37
CA GLY A 45 -22.31 -12.65 -7.90
C GLY A 45 -22.74 -14.01 -7.34
N ASP A 46 -22.79 -15.04 -8.19
CA ASP A 46 -23.10 -16.42 -7.78
C ASP A 46 -21.83 -17.07 -7.24
N PHE A 47 -21.50 -16.73 -5.99
CA PHE A 47 -20.25 -17.13 -5.36
C PHE A 47 -20.19 -18.64 -5.08
N GLU A 48 -21.34 -19.29 -4.85
CA GLU A 48 -21.43 -20.73 -4.65
C GLU A 48 -21.06 -21.50 -5.92
N ASN A 49 -21.68 -21.16 -7.05
CA ASN A 49 -21.33 -21.81 -8.32
C ASN A 49 -19.94 -21.43 -8.78
N ALA A 50 -19.52 -20.18 -8.55
CA ALA A 50 -18.15 -19.77 -8.79
C ALA A 50 -17.15 -20.64 -8.02
N ALA A 51 -17.32 -20.79 -6.71
CA ALA A 51 -16.42 -21.58 -5.87
C ALA A 51 -16.35 -23.04 -6.34
N LYS A 52 -17.50 -23.63 -6.73
CA LYS A 52 -17.55 -25.00 -7.28
C LYS A 52 -16.70 -25.13 -8.54
N MET A 53 -16.94 -24.27 -9.54
CA MET A 53 -16.25 -24.32 -10.84
C MET A 53 -14.77 -23.96 -10.72
N CYS A 54 -14.42 -22.91 -9.97
CA CYS A 54 -13.03 -22.53 -9.77
C CYS A 54 -12.26 -23.64 -9.02
N ARG A 55 -12.88 -24.33 -8.04
CA ARG A 55 -12.25 -25.43 -7.30
C ARG A 55 -11.96 -26.62 -8.20
N GLU A 56 -12.90 -26.99 -9.06
CA GLU A 56 -12.67 -28.04 -10.06
C GLU A 56 -11.51 -27.67 -10.99
N ALA A 57 -11.45 -26.41 -11.45
CA ALA A 57 -10.34 -25.92 -12.26
C ALA A 57 -8.98 -25.94 -11.55
N THR A 58 -8.93 -25.81 -10.21
CA THR A 58 -7.68 -25.97 -9.44
C THR A 58 -7.21 -27.43 -9.32
N GLY A 59 -8.11 -28.40 -9.55
CA GLY A 59 -7.81 -29.84 -9.49
C GLY A 59 -7.37 -30.45 -10.82
N GLU A 60 -7.36 -29.66 -11.90
CA GLU A 60 -6.87 -30.10 -13.21
C GLU A 60 -5.38 -30.47 -13.17
N SER A 61 -4.91 -31.28 -14.12
CA SER A 61 -3.51 -31.76 -14.15
C SER A 61 -2.49 -30.61 -14.25
N ASN A 62 -2.86 -29.49 -14.85
CA ASN A 62 -2.03 -28.29 -14.94
C ASN A 62 -2.91 -27.04 -14.70
N PRO A 63 -3.23 -26.74 -13.44
CA PRO A 63 -4.20 -25.72 -13.13
C PRO A 63 -3.59 -24.34 -13.38
N SER A 64 -4.29 -23.52 -14.17
CA SER A 64 -3.94 -22.13 -14.40
C SER A 64 -3.86 -21.37 -13.06
N PRO A 65 -2.90 -20.45 -12.87
CA PRO A 65 -2.90 -19.56 -11.70
C PRO A 65 -4.26 -18.86 -11.53
N TRP A 66 -4.91 -18.50 -12.64
CA TRP A 66 -6.22 -17.85 -12.60
C TRP A 66 -7.33 -18.70 -11.99
N ALA A 67 -7.20 -20.04 -11.94
CA ALA A 67 -8.13 -20.89 -11.21
C ALA A 67 -8.06 -20.65 -9.70
N PHE A 68 -6.85 -20.51 -9.14
CA PHE A 68 -6.65 -20.17 -7.74
C PHE A 68 -7.15 -18.76 -7.42
N SER A 69 -6.89 -17.82 -8.33
CA SER A 69 -7.43 -16.46 -8.22
C SER A 69 -8.96 -16.44 -8.21
N CYS A 70 -9.59 -17.18 -9.13
CA CYS A 70 -11.03 -17.35 -9.23
C CYS A 70 -11.60 -17.93 -7.94
N LEU A 71 -10.98 -19.00 -7.43
CA LEU A 71 -11.39 -19.65 -6.18
C LEU A 71 -11.29 -18.69 -5.00
N SER A 72 -10.20 -17.94 -4.87
CA SER A 72 -10.05 -16.93 -3.81
C SER A 72 -11.15 -15.89 -3.85
N ASP A 73 -11.43 -15.32 -5.02
CA ASP A 73 -12.44 -14.27 -5.14
C ASP A 73 -13.85 -14.82 -4.83
N ALA A 74 -14.13 -16.08 -5.18
CA ALA A 74 -15.39 -16.76 -4.86
C ALA A 74 -15.55 -17.02 -3.36
N GLU A 75 -14.52 -17.62 -2.73
CA GLU A 75 -14.53 -17.93 -1.30
C GLU A 75 -14.59 -16.66 -0.45
N ARG A 76 -13.95 -15.57 -0.89
CA ARG A 76 -14.10 -14.25 -0.24
C ARG A 76 -15.53 -13.73 -0.34
N GLY A 77 -16.20 -13.90 -1.49
CA GLY A 77 -17.61 -13.56 -1.66
C GLY A 77 -18.54 -14.35 -0.75
N LEU A 78 -18.19 -15.61 -0.46
CA LEU A 78 -18.87 -16.47 0.52
C LEU A 78 -18.52 -16.14 1.99
N GLY A 79 -17.57 -15.24 2.23
CA GLY A 79 -17.05 -14.96 3.58
C GLY A 79 -16.15 -16.07 4.15
N ASN A 80 -15.77 -17.07 3.35
CA ASN A 80 -14.90 -18.16 3.75
C ASN A 80 -13.43 -17.74 3.66
N LYS A 81 -13.01 -16.93 4.64
CA LYS A 81 -11.64 -16.38 4.72
C LYS A 81 -10.54 -17.46 4.66
N PRO A 82 -10.62 -18.59 5.39
CA PRO A 82 -9.58 -19.62 5.34
C PRO A 82 -9.40 -20.24 3.94
N ALA A 83 -10.50 -20.51 3.23
CA ALA A 83 -10.41 -21.04 1.87
C ALA A 83 -9.87 -19.99 0.88
N SER A 84 -10.25 -18.71 1.04
CA SER A 84 -9.67 -17.62 0.25
C SER A 84 -8.17 -17.46 0.51
N GLU A 85 -7.71 -17.58 1.76
CA GLU A 85 -6.29 -17.55 2.12
C GLU A 85 -5.51 -18.64 1.38
N GLN A 86 -5.98 -19.89 1.46
CA GLN A 86 -5.35 -21.03 0.80
C GLN A 86 -5.28 -20.85 -0.71
N ALA A 87 -6.35 -20.36 -1.33
CA ALA A 87 -6.39 -20.09 -2.76
C ALA A 87 -5.42 -18.96 -3.17
N LEU A 88 -5.31 -17.87 -2.40
CA LEU A 88 -4.30 -16.82 -2.65
C LEU A 88 -2.86 -17.35 -2.52
N GLN A 89 -2.60 -18.22 -1.56
CA GLN A 89 -1.29 -18.85 -1.40
C GLN A 89 -0.95 -19.71 -2.63
N GLY A 90 -1.88 -20.58 -3.06
CA GLY A 90 -1.70 -21.39 -4.27
C GLY A 90 -1.51 -20.55 -5.55
N TYR A 91 -2.14 -19.38 -5.62
CA TYR A 91 -1.88 -18.39 -6.67
C TYR A 91 -0.45 -17.85 -6.61
N LEU A 92 -0.02 -17.37 -5.43
CA LEU A 92 1.28 -16.72 -5.23
C LEU A 92 2.46 -17.70 -5.32
N GLU A 93 2.25 -19.00 -5.13
CA GLU A 93 3.24 -20.03 -5.45
C GLU A 93 3.58 -20.06 -6.94
N ARG A 94 2.60 -19.75 -7.80
CA ARG A 94 2.75 -19.75 -9.27
C ARG A 94 3.14 -18.39 -9.81
N VAL A 95 2.63 -17.32 -9.21
CA VAL A 95 2.92 -15.93 -9.60
C VAL A 95 3.46 -15.15 -8.39
N PRO A 96 4.74 -15.36 -8.01
CA PRO A 96 5.28 -14.85 -6.76
C PRO A 96 5.43 -13.33 -6.71
N THR A 97 5.46 -12.66 -7.86
CA THR A 97 5.69 -11.22 -8.02
C THR A 97 4.39 -10.40 -8.16
N ASP A 98 3.22 -11.01 -8.06
CA ASP A 98 1.94 -10.31 -8.12
C ASP A 98 1.69 -9.51 -6.84
N VAL A 99 1.98 -8.21 -6.90
CA VAL A 99 1.81 -7.28 -5.77
C VAL A 99 0.34 -7.16 -5.35
N PRO A 100 -0.63 -6.92 -6.25
CA PRO A 100 -2.05 -6.86 -5.88
C PRO A 100 -2.54 -8.09 -5.11
N ARG A 101 -2.19 -9.31 -5.53
CA ARG A 101 -2.63 -10.54 -4.85
C ARG A 101 -1.92 -10.72 -3.51
N ARG A 102 -0.67 -10.30 -3.39
CA ARG A 102 0.07 -10.27 -2.13
C ARG A 102 -0.51 -9.25 -1.14
N HIS A 103 -0.97 -8.09 -1.62
CA HIS A 103 -1.72 -7.11 -0.81
C HIS A 103 -3.08 -7.64 -0.37
N ALA A 104 -3.81 -8.33 -1.24
CA ALA A 104 -5.09 -8.96 -0.87
C ALA A 104 -4.92 -9.94 0.30
N LEU A 105 -3.86 -10.75 0.27
CA LEU A 105 -3.54 -11.68 1.35
C LEU A 105 -3.12 -10.95 2.64
N ALA A 106 -2.34 -9.87 2.54
CA ALA A 106 -1.98 -9.05 3.69
C ALA A 106 -3.22 -8.36 4.33
N ARG A 107 -4.17 -7.90 3.52
CA ARG A 107 -5.45 -7.33 3.99
C ARG A 107 -6.28 -8.36 4.73
N LEU A 108 -6.37 -9.59 4.19
CA LEU A 108 -7.06 -10.69 4.86
C LEU A 108 -6.48 -10.96 6.25
N TYR A 109 -5.15 -10.99 6.37
CA TYR A 109 -4.47 -11.13 7.65
C TYR A 109 -4.67 -9.94 8.60
N LEU A 110 -4.70 -8.71 8.07
CA LEU A 110 -5.00 -7.52 8.85
C LEU A 110 -6.39 -7.57 9.49
N GLU A 111 -7.40 -7.98 8.71
CA GLU A 111 -8.77 -8.13 9.19
C GLU A 111 -8.90 -9.19 10.29
N ASP A 112 -8.10 -10.25 10.21
CA ASP A 112 -8.08 -11.34 11.19
C ASP A 112 -7.11 -11.07 12.36
N GLY A 113 -6.49 -9.89 12.43
CA GLY A 113 -5.53 -9.52 13.49
C GLY A 113 -4.18 -10.26 13.41
N ARG A 114 -3.93 -10.98 12.32
CA ARG A 114 -2.72 -11.78 12.05
C ARG A 114 -1.59 -10.91 11.50
N PHE A 115 -1.19 -9.90 12.27
CA PHE A 115 -0.21 -8.89 11.85
C PHE A 115 1.14 -9.45 11.41
N PRO A 116 1.74 -10.45 12.08
CA PRO A 116 3.01 -11.02 11.63
C PRO A 116 2.93 -11.62 10.22
N GLN A 117 1.84 -12.33 9.91
CA GLN A 117 1.62 -12.90 8.58
C GLN A 117 1.43 -11.81 7.54
N ALA A 118 0.65 -10.75 7.84
CA ALA A 118 0.50 -9.61 6.95
C ALA A 118 1.86 -8.97 6.61
N GLN A 119 2.71 -8.75 7.62
CA GLN A 119 4.03 -8.13 7.45
C GLN A 119 4.94 -8.96 6.55
N ILE A 120 4.96 -10.29 6.68
CA ILE A 120 5.76 -11.19 5.81
C ILE A 120 5.46 -10.95 4.33
N HIS A 121 4.18 -10.80 3.99
CA HIS A 121 3.78 -10.54 2.60
C HIS A 121 4.20 -9.15 2.12
N LEU A 122 4.08 -8.11 2.96
CA LEU A 122 4.46 -6.75 2.60
C LEU A 122 5.99 -6.56 2.51
N ASP A 123 6.73 -7.23 3.38
CA ASP A 123 8.19 -7.27 3.36
C ASP A 123 8.68 -7.93 2.07
N ARG A 124 8.01 -9.00 1.63
CA ARG A 124 8.36 -9.64 0.36
C ARG A 124 8.16 -8.71 -0.83
N VAL A 125 7.10 -7.90 -0.84
CA VAL A 125 6.92 -6.86 -1.88
C VAL A 125 8.10 -5.88 -1.89
N SER A 126 8.51 -5.43 -0.70
CA SER A 126 9.63 -4.49 -0.55
C SER A 126 10.98 -5.09 -0.97
N GLN A 127 11.24 -6.36 -0.61
CA GLN A 127 12.45 -7.09 -1.00
C GLN A 127 12.55 -7.28 -2.52
N LEU A 128 11.42 -7.41 -3.22
CA LEU A 128 11.37 -7.52 -4.67
C LEU A 128 11.56 -6.16 -5.37
N GLY A 129 11.63 -5.05 -4.62
CA GLY A 129 11.69 -3.70 -5.18
C GLY A 129 10.36 -3.24 -5.81
N LEU A 130 9.26 -3.90 -5.46
CA LEU A 130 7.93 -3.64 -6.05
C LEU A 130 7.00 -2.88 -5.08
N ALA A 131 7.56 -2.18 -4.08
CA ALA A 131 6.78 -1.45 -3.11
C ALA A 131 6.01 -0.28 -3.76
N THR A 132 4.72 -0.19 -3.45
CA THR A 132 3.83 0.87 -3.94
C THR A 132 3.32 1.69 -2.76
N ALA A 133 2.56 2.77 -3.04
CA ALA A 133 1.90 3.54 -2.00
C ALA A 133 1.00 2.66 -1.11
N ASP A 134 0.30 1.67 -1.69
CA ASP A 134 -0.54 0.74 -0.93
C ASP A 134 0.28 -0.18 -0.01
N THR A 135 1.48 -0.59 -0.41
CA THR A 135 2.38 -1.38 0.46
C THR A 135 2.65 -0.64 1.77
N PHE A 136 3.07 0.62 1.68
CA PHE A 136 3.38 1.43 2.87
C PHE A 136 2.12 1.79 3.66
N PHE A 137 0.99 1.99 3.00
CA PHE A 137 -0.30 2.16 3.69
C PHE A 137 -0.66 0.92 4.52
N LEU A 138 -0.54 -0.29 3.97
CA LEU A 138 -0.84 -1.53 4.69
C LEU A 138 0.11 -1.76 5.87
N VAL A 139 1.40 -1.45 5.73
CA VAL A 139 2.36 -1.48 6.85
C VAL A 139 1.97 -0.44 7.92
N ALA A 140 1.51 0.74 7.51
CA ALA A 140 1.03 1.76 8.44
C ALA A 140 -0.22 1.31 9.20
N GLU A 141 -1.15 0.59 8.56
CA GLU A 141 -2.32 0.00 9.23
C GLU A 141 -1.93 -1.06 10.25
N ILE A 142 -0.93 -1.91 9.95
CA ILE A 142 -0.38 -2.86 10.94
C ILE A 142 0.07 -2.11 12.19
N PHE A 143 0.92 -1.09 12.02
CA PHE A 143 1.41 -0.32 13.15
C PHE A 143 0.31 0.48 13.86
N ARG A 144 -0.71 0.95 13.12
CA ARG A 144 -1.84 1.65 13.71
C ARG A 144 -2.62 0.72 14.64
N LEU A 145 -2.94 -0.48 14.17
CA LEU A 145 -3.67 -1.49 14.96
C LEU A 145 -2.86 -2.01 16.15
N GLN A 146 -1.53 -1.97 16.08
CA GLN A 146 -0.63 -2.26 17.20
C GLN A 146 -0.46 -1.08 18.18
N GLY A 147 -1.07 0.09 17.91
CA GLY A 147 -0.93 1.29 18.74
C GLY A 147 0.40 2.04 18.58
N ASN A 148 1.24 1.66 17.61
CA ASN A 148 2.52 2.30 17.38
C ASN A 148 2.36 3.56 16.49
N CYS A 149 2.01 4.68 17.12
CA CYS A 149 1.77 5.95 16.44
C CYS A 149 2.93 6.39 15.54
N GLN A 150 4.17 6.38 16.05
CA GLN A 150 5.31 6.91 15.30
C GLN A 150 5.59 6.10 14.04
N ALA A 151 5.58 4.77 14.14
CA ALA A 151 5.78 3.88 13.00
C ALA A 151 4.63 3.98 11.99
N ALA A 152 3.38 4.09 12.45
CA ALA A 152 2.21 4.28 11.58
C ALA A 152 2.34 5.59 10.78
N LEU A 153 2.56 6.73 11.46
CA LEU A 153 2.74 8.03 10.80
C LEU A 153 3.94 8.07 9.85
N GLY A 154 5.02 7.32 10.17
CA GLY A 154 6.17 7.18 9.29
C GLY A 154 5.79 6.50 7.98
N ASN A 155 5.08 5.38 8.04
CA ASN A 155 4.68 4.61 6.87
C ASN A 155 3.59 5.30 6.04
N TYR A 156 2.60 6.00 6.64
CA TYR A 156 1.68 6.83 5.85
C TYR A 156 2.43 7.92 5.08
N ARG A 157 3.44 8.55 5.68
CA ARG A 157 4.30 9.52 4.97
C ARG A 157 5.10 8.88 3.85
N GLN A 158 5.56 7.63 3.99
CA GLN A 158 6.20 6.90 2.89
C GLN A 158 5.22 6.66 1.74
N SER A 159 4.00 6.22 2.05
CA SER A 159 2.92 6.03 1.08
C SER A 159 2.64 7.32 0.29
N LEU A 160 2.46 8.43 0.99
CA LEU A 160 2.21 9.75 0.41
C LEU A 160 3.42 10.35 -0.33
N ARG A 161 4.64 9.87 -0.09
CA ARG A 161 5.80 10.25 -0.92
C ARG A 161 5.81 9.54 -2.27
N ILE A 162 5.28 8.33 -2.35
CA ILE A 162 5.16 7.57 -3.61
C ILE A 162 3.99 8.11 -4.42
N ASP A 163 2.84 8.25 -3.78
CA ASP A 163 1.66 8.86 -4.38
C ASP A 163 1.07 9.92 -3.43
N PRO A 164 1.34 11.21 -3.68
CA PRO A 164 0.80 12.31 -2.89
C PRO A 164 -0.73 12.38 -2.82
N ASN A 165 -1.43 11.76 -3.77
CA ASN A 165 -2.88 11.76 -3.86
C ASN A 165 -3.50 10.44 -3.35
N TYR A 166 -2.72 9.59 -2.69
CA TYR A 166 -3.21 8.31 -2.16
C TYR A 166 -4.18 8.53 -0.99
N GLY A 167 -5.46 8.67 -1.32
CA GLY A 167 -6.57 8.94 -0.39
C GLY A 167 -6.56 8.07 0.88
N PRO A 168 -6.40 6.73 0.78
CA PRO A 168 -6.35 5.86 1.94
C PRO A 168 -5.25 6.23 2.94
N ALA A 169 -4.09 6.71 2.48
CA ALA A 169 -3.01 7.11 3.39
C ALA A 169 -3.29 8.45 4.09
N HIS A 170 -3.92 9.43 3.43
CA HIS A 170 -4.37 10.66 4.09
C HIS A 170 -5.37 10.33 5.21
N GLU A 171 -6.40 9.54 4.87
CA GLU A 171 -7.43 9.13 5.82
C GLU A 171 -6.87 8.30 6.98
N GLY A 172 -5.99 7.33 6.66
CA GLY A 172 -5.32 6.48 7.65
C GLY A 172 -4.40 7.27 8.57
N GLN A 173 -3.67 8.25 8.04
CA GLN A 173 -2.83 9.14 8.84
C GLN A 173 -3.64 9.96 9.84
N ASP A 174 -4.75 10.54 9.40
CA ASP A 174 -5.64 11.31 10.27
C ASP A 174 -6.34 10.43 11.30
N ARG A 175 -6.76 9.23 10.90
CA ARG A 175 -7.30 8.22 11.82
C ARG A 175 -6.27 7.87 12.91
N ALA A 176 -5.03 7.58 12.53
CA ALA A 176 -3.96 7.28 13.49
C ALA A 176 -3.69 8.43 14.46
N ARG A 177 -3.70 9.68 13.97
CA ARG A 177 -3.53 10.87 14.83
C ARG A 177 -4.60 11.00 15.89
N ARG A 178 -5.85 10.64 15.57
CA ARG A 178 -6.99 10.72 16.49
C ARG A 178 -7.02 9.56 17.49
N GLU A 179 -6.69 8.36 17.03
CA GLU A 179 -6.87 7.14 17.81
C GLU A 179 -5.68 6.80 18.72
N ILE A 180 -4.46 6.89 18.21
CA ILE A 180 -3.28 6.28 18.86
C ILE A 180 -2.15 7.26 19.14
N CYS A 181 -2.17 8.45 18.53
CA CYS A 181 -1.13 9.44 18.75
C CYS A 181 -1.43 10.32 19.95
N PRO A 182 -0.45 10.57 20.83
CA PRO A 182 -0.62 11.54 21.90
C PRO A 182 -0.87 12.91 21.28
N ARG A 183 -1.83 13.66 21.83
CA ARG A 183 -2.01 15.06 21.45
C ARG A 183 -0.68 15.78 21.72
N PRO A 184 -0.13 16.50 20.73
CA PRO A 184 1.06 17.29 20.98
C PRO A 184 0.74 18.23 22.14
N ALA A 185 1.62 18.25 23.15
CA ALA A 185 1.47 19.16 24.27
C ALA A 185 1.29 20.58 23.71
N PRO A 186 0.38 21.40 24.26
CA PRO A 186 0.24 22.77 23.81
C PRO A 186 1.61 23.42 23.86
N VAL A 187 2.08 23.90 22.70
CA VAL A 187 3.36 24.58 22.61
C VAL A 187 3.26 25.80 23.51
N ARG A 188 3.91 25.75 24.67
CA ARG A 188 4.07 26.93 25.52
C ARG A 188 4.87 27.93 24.71
N ARG A 189 4.18 28.94 24.17
CA ARG A 189 4.86 30.08 23.56
C ARG A 189 5.73 30.70 24.67
N PRO A 190 7.03 30.91 24.44
CA PRO A 190 7.82 31.69 25.37
C PRO A 190 7.12 33.04 25.56
N PRO A 191 7.13 33.61 26.78
CA PRO A 191 6.59 34.94 27.00
C PRO A 191 7.21 35.91 25.97
N PRO A 192 6.45 36.88 25.45
CA PRO A 192 7.01 37.88 24.55
C PRO A 192 8.26 38.45 25.21
N THR A 193 9.36 38.51 24.46
CA THR A 193 10.56 39.20 24.94
C THR A 193 10.13 40.61 25.36
N PRO A 194 10.43 41.06 26.59
CA PRO A 194 10.15 42.43 26.97
C PRO A 194 10.79 43.36 25.94
N PRO A 195 10.17 44.50 25.60
CA PRO A 195 10.75 45.45 24.67
C PRO A 195 12.18 45.75 25.13
N VAL A 196 13.14 45.59 24.22
CA VAL A 196 14.53 45.97 24.48
C VAL A 196 14.48 47.41 24.98
N ALA A 197 14.97 47.63 26.21
CA ALA A 197 15.00 48.95 26.81
C ALA A 197 15.62 49.92 25.79
N ALA A 198 14.91 51.00 25.51
CA ALA A 198 15.41 52.03 24.61
C ALA A 198 16.84 52.41 25.05
N PRO A 199 17.79 52.58 24.11
CA PRO A 199 19.15 52.96 24.46
C PRO A 199 19.08 54.20 25.37
N ALA A 200 19.81 54.15 26.48
CA ALA A 200 19.90 55.27 27.41
C ALA A 200 20.24 56.55 26.61
N PRO A 201 19.59 57.69 26.91
CA PRO A 201 19.90 58.94 26.23
C PRO A 201 21.40 59.19 26.33
N ALA A 202 22.02 59.54 25.19
CA ALA A 202 23.44 59.85 25.13
C ALA A 202 23.78 60.87 26.23
N ALA A 203 24.84 60.59 27.00
CA ALA A 203 25.31 61.48 28.05
C ALA A 203 25.50 62.89 27.47
N ALA A 204 24.94 63.89 28.16
CA ALA A 204 25.10 65.28 27.79
C ALA A 204 26.60 65.63 27.71
N PRO A 205 27.04 66.40 26.70
CA PRO A 205 28.45 66.78 26.58
C PRO A 205 28.90 67.54 27.84
N ALA A 206 30.09 67.20 28.33
CA ALA A 206 30.71 67.86 29.48
C ALA A 206 30.83 69.37 29.24
N PRO A 207 30.64 70.21 30.28
CA PRO A 207 30.77 71.66 30.13
C PRO A 207 32.18 72.02 29.67
N ALA A 208 32.26 72.95 28.72
CA ALA A 208 33.52 73.47 28.18
C ALA A 208 34.39 74.05 29.31
N ALA A 209 35.69 73.71 29.28
CA ALA A 209 36.67 74.21 30.23
C ALA A 209 36.79 75.74 30.16
N ALA A 210 36.80 76.38 31.34
CA ALA A 210 37.03 77.81 31.49
C ALA A 210 38.44 78.22 30.98
N PRO A 211 38.60 79.42 30.39
CA PRO A 211 39.89 79.86 29.88
C PRO A 211 40.89 80.13 31.01
N ALA A 212 42.15 79.76 30.76
CA ALA A 212 43.26 79.92 31.68
C ALA A 212 43.60 81.40 31.97
N ALA A 213 43.93 81.69 33.23
CA ALA A 213 44.34 83.01 33.70
C ALA A 213 45.69 83.44 33.08
N ALA A 214 45.78 84.71 32.70
CA ALA A 214 46.99 85.36 32.19
C ALA A 214 48.11 85.47 33.27
N PRO A 215 49.40 85.33 32.90
CA PRO A 215 50.49 85.46 33.86
C PRO A 215 50.79 86.92 34.21
N ALA A 216 51.10 87.14 35.50
CA ALA A 216 51.48 88.43 36.08
C ALA A 216 52.87 88.89 35.62
N ALA A 217 52.99 90.18 35.30
CA ALA A 217 54.24 90.84 34.91
C ALA A 217 55.18 91.04 36.12
N ALA A 218 56.46 90.73 35.93
CA ALA A 218 57.53 90.93 36.90
C ALA A 218 57.97 92.41 37.00
N PRO A 219 58.45 92.89 38.17
CA PRO A 219 58.82 94.29 38.37
C PRO A 219 60.22 94.63 37.82
N ALA A 220 60.34 95.86 37.34
CA ALA A 220 61.54 96.46 36.74
C ALA A 220 62.65 96.75 37.78
N ALA A 221 63.89 96.49 37.37
CA ALA A 221 65.10 96.77 38.15
C ALA A 221 65.44 98.27 38.16
N THR A 222 65.85 98.73 39.34
CA THR A 222 66.27 100.07 39.74
C THR A 222 67.62 100.46 39.12
N THR A 223 67.68 101.63 38.48
CA THR A 223 68.93 102.36 38.20
C THR A 223 68.98 103.63 39.06
N ALA A 224 70.02 103.76 39.87
CA ALA A 224 70.33 104.90 40.73
C ALA A 224 70.82 106.12 39.92
N PRO A 225 70.63 107.37 40.40
CA PRO A 225 71.27 108.54 39.81
C PRO A 225 72.57 108.91 40.53
N ALA A 226 73.43 109.60 39.79
CA ALA A 226 74.73 110.12 40.21
C ALA A 226 74.65 111.54 40.77
N ARG A 227 75.55 111.80 41.74
CA ARG A 227 75.95 113.06 42.41
C ARG A 227 75.04 113.67 43.46
#